data_AF-A0A2R6EK23-F1
#
_entry.id   AF-A0A2R6EK23-F1
#
_cell.length_a   1.000
_cell.length_b   1.000
_cell.length_c   1.000
_cell.angle_alpha   90.00
_cell.angle_beta   90.00
_cell.angle_gamma   90.00
#
_symmetry.space_group_name_H-M   'P 1'
#
loop_
_entity.id
_entity.type
_entity.pdbx_description
1 polymer ?
#
loop_
_entity_poly.entity_id
_entity_poly.type
_entity_poly.pdbx_seq_one_letter_code
_entity_poly.pdbx_strand_id
1 'polypeptide(L)'
;NVPFSRLPQEVDRVGDADHVVTVCPHGKASVQAARLITSYEGFDGRVESLAPGIEGWAGPVESDVGAAASADGGTDDGPDAPF
;
A
#
# COMPACT_ATOMS: atom_id res chain seq x y z
N ASN A 1 1.13 -2.66 9.96
CA ASN A 1 0.75 -1.97 8.71
C ASN A 1 1.35 -0.58 8.77
N VAL A 2 2.17 -0.20 7.77
CA VAL A 2 2.78 1.13 7.68
C VAL A 2 2.11 1.88 6.52
N PRO A 3 1.45 3.02 6.78
CA PRO A 3 0.88 3.82 5.71
C PRO A 3 1.96 4.34 4.76
N PHE A 4 1.68 4.33 3.45
CA PHE A 4 2.65 4.76 2.43
C PHE A 4 3.23 6.17 2.69
N SER A 5 2.39 7.11 3.15
CA SER A 5 2.81 8.48 3.45
C SER A 5 3.77 8.60 4.64
N ARG A 6 3.78 7.59 5.53
CA ARG A 6 4.66 7.54 6.70
C ARG A 6 5.91 6.69 6.48
N LEU A 7 5.94 5.93 5.40
CA LEU A 7 7.02 5.00 5.09
C LEU A 7 8.42 5.65 5.09
N PRO A 8 8.64 6.88 4.55
CA PRO A 8 9.95 7.52 4.61
C PRO A 8 10.43 7.80 6.05
N GLN A 9 9.52 8.12 6.98
CA GLN A 9 9.89 8.39 8.37
C GLN A 9 9.98 7.13 9.23
N GLU A 10 9.42 6.02 8.75
CA GLU A 10 9.33 4.75 9.50
C GLU A 10 10.11 3.62 8.82
N VAL A 11 10.98 3.92 7.85
CA VAL A 11 11.77 2.93 7.10
C VAL A 11 12.72 2.14 7.98
N ASP A 12 13.20 2.75 9.08
CA ASP A 12 14.04 2.10 10.08
C ASP A 12 13.34 0.86 10.70
N ARG A 13 12.01 0.87 10.82
CA ARG A 13 11.25 -0.30 11.29
C ARG A 13 11.35 -1.53 10.38
N VAL A 14 11.71 -1.31 9.12
CA VAL A 14 11.93 -2.37 8.14
C VAL A 14 13.41 -2.51 7.77
N GLY A 15 14.29 -1.65 8.30
CA GLY A 15 15.71 -1.58 7.98
C GLY A 15 16.47 -2.88 8.28
N ASP A 16 16.19 -3.50 9.42
CA ASP A 16 16.82 -4.75 9.85
C ASP A 16 16.21 -6.01 9.23
N ALA A 17 15.19 -5.89 8.38
CA ALA A 17 14.52 -7.05 7.81
C ALA A 17 15.29 -7.62 6.61
N ASP A 18 15.64 -8.91 6.65
CA ASP A 18 16.26 -9.61 5.51
C ASP A 18 15.33 -9.65 4.28
N HIS A 19 14.02 -9.66 4.50
CA HIS A 19 13.01 -9.74 3.44
C HIS A 19 11.74 -8.96 3.80
N VAL A 20 11.39 -8.00 2.94
CA VAL A 20 10.20 -7.17 3.05
C VAL A 20 9.28 -7.43 1.86
N VAL A 21 8.01 -7.71 2.14
CA VAL A 21 6.96 -7.83 1.12
C VAL A 21 5.93 -6.72 1.29
N THR A 22 5.71 -5.90 0.27
CA THR A 22 4.70 -4.83 0.30
C THR A 22 3.39 -5.29 -0.33
N VAL A 23 2.27 -5.04 0.36
CA VAL A 23 0.92 -5.42 -0.08
C VAL A 23 -0.07 -4.26 0.10
N CYS A 24 -0.88 -4.02 -0.92
CA CYS A 24 -1.96 -3.04 -0.92
C CYS A 24 -3.12 -3.62 -1.75
N PRO A 25 -4.33 -3.04 -1.71
CA PRO A 25 -5.53 -3.60 -2.35
C PRO A 25 -5.28 -4.01 -3.83
N HIS A 26 -4.79 -3.06 -4.64
CA HIS A 26 -4.55 -3.26 -6.08
C HIS A 26 -3.06 -3.29 -6.51
N GLY A 27 -2.12 -3.46 -5.58
CA GLY A 27 -0.66 -3.53 -5.84
C GLY A 27 0.06 -2.24 -6.28
N LYS A 28 -0.62 -1.22 -6.82
CA LYS A 28 0.02 0.02 -7.32
C LYS A 28 0.82 0.76 -6.27
N ALA A 29 0.24 1.00 -5.09
CA ALA A 29 0.93 1.69 -3.99
C ALA A 29 2.08 0.84 -3.43
N SER A 30 1.92 -0.48 -3.38
CA SER A 30 2.98 -1.41 -2.95
C SER A 30 4.21 -1.36 -3.83
N VAL A 31 4.06 -1.23 -5.15
CA VAL A 31 5.20 -1.10 -6.06
C VAL A 31 5.98 0.18 -5.77
N GLN A 32 5.29 1.30 -5.51
CA GLN A 32 5.95 2.55 -5.14
C GLN A 32 6.64 2.44 -3.77
N ALA A 33 5.99 1.77 -2.81
CA ALA A 33 6.57 1.50 -1.49
C ALA A 33 7.86 0.69 -1.61
N ALA A 34 7.85 -0.37 -2.42
CA ALA A 34 9.01 -1.21 -2.63
C ALA A 34 10.18 -0.41 -3.21
N ARG A 35 9.93 0.40 -4.25
CA ARG A 35 10.95 1.27 -4.85
C ARG A 35 11.53 2.27 -3.86
N LEU A 36 10.68 2.85 -3.02
CA LEU A 36 11.10 3.80 -2.00
C LEU A 36 12.02 3.14 -0.96
N ILE A 37 11.65 1.96 -0.46
CA ILE A 37 12.46 1.19 0.50
C ILE A 37 13.81 0.82 -0.11
N THR A 38 13.82 0.28 -1.34
CA THR A 38 15.06 -0.09 -2.05
C THR A 38 15.98 1.10 -2.32
N SER A 39 15.43 2.32 -2.39
CA SER A 39 16.24 3.52 -2.64
C SER A 39 16.78 4.16 -1.36
N TYR A 40 16.44 3.65 -0.18
CA TYR A 40 16.86 4.21 1.09
C TYR A 40 18.28 3.76 1.45
N GLU A 41 19.15 4.70 1.85
CA GLU A 41 20.49 4.36 2.33
C GLU A 41 20.39 3.57 3.64
N GLY A 42 20.98 2.37 3.67
CA GLY A 42 20.99 1.49 4.84
C GLY A 42 19.97 0.36 4.82
N PHE A 43 19.27 0.13 3.70
CA PHE A 43 18.49 -1.09 3.49
C PHE A 43 19.23 -2.05 2.55
N ASP A 44 19.70 -3.17 3.09
CA ASP A 44 20.46 -4.20 2.35
C ASP A 44 19.65 -5.50 2.08
N GLY A 45 18.39 -5.54 2.55
CA GLY A 45 17.52 -6.69 2.41
C GLY A 45 16.91 -6.85 1.01
N ARG A 46 16.05 -7.87 0.88
CA ARG A 46 15.23 -8.08 -0.32
C ARG A 46 13.89 -7.35 -0.16
N VAL A 47 13.44 -6.65 -1.21
CA VAL A 47 12.09 -6.08 -1.28
C VAL A 47 11.32 -6.65 -2.46
N GLU A 48 10.15 -7.23 -2.19
CA GLU A 48 9.22 -7.71 -3.21
C GLU A 48 7.85 -7.02 -3.03
N SER A 49 7.13 -6.84 -4.13
CA SER A 49 5.78 -6.27 -4.13
C SER A 49 4.82 -7.28 -4.74
N LEU A 50 3.70 -7.53 -4.06
CA LEU A 50 2.61 -8.29 -4.65
C LEU A 50 1.91 -7.42 -5.70
N ALA A 51 2.40 -7.49 -6.94
CA ALA A 51 1.93 -6.68 -8.07
C ALA A 51 0.40 -6.71 -8.30
N PRO A 52 -0.31 -7.85 -8.19
CA PRO A 52 -1.77 -7.85 -8.34
C PRO A 52 -2.52 -7.27 -7.12
N GLY A 53 -1.81 -7.00 -6.03
CA GLY A 53 -2.40 -6.65 -4.74
C GLY A 53 -3.05 -7.84 -4.03
N ILE A 54 -3.57 -7.59 -2.83
CA ILE A 54 -4.22 -8.65 -2.05
C ILE A 54 -5.54 -9.11 -2.68
N GLU A 55 -6.22 -8.25 -3.43
CA GLU A 55 -7.47 -8.60 -4.13
C GLU A 55 -7.24 -9.56 -5.31
N GLY A 56 -6.05 -9.56 -5.90
CA GLY A 56 -5.67 -10.50 -6.97
C GLY A 56 -4.94 -11.75 -6.46
N TRP A 57 -4.85 -11.95 -5.14
CA TRP A 57 -4.26 -13.14 -4.54
C TRP A 57 -5.24 -14.32 -4.57
N ALA A 58 -4.81 -15.46 -5.13
CA ALA A 58 -5.66 -16.65 -5.28
C ALA A 58 -5.60 -17.62 -4.09
N GLY A 59 -4.68 -17.40 -3.14
CA GLY A 59 -4.57 -18.23 -1.94
C GLY A 59 -5.55 -17.81 -0.84
N PRO A 60 -5.69 -18.61 0.22
CA PRO A 60 -6.49 -18.24 1.37
C PRO A 60 -5.91 -17.00 2.06
N VAL A 61 -6.80 -16.15 2.57
CA VAL A 61 -6.46 -14.98 3.41
C VAL A 61 -7.31 -15.06 4.66
N GLU A 62 -6.67 -15.15 5.82
CA GLU A 62 -7.36 -15.02 7.10
C GLU A 62 -7.66 -13.54 7.34
N SER A 63 -8.94 -13.21 7.53
CA SER A 63 -9.40 -11.84 7.77
C SER A 63 -10.04 -11.75 9.15
N ASP A 64 -9.37 -11.12 10.11
CA ASP A 64 -9.91 -10.89 11.48
C ASP A 64 -10.82 -9.65 11.56
N VAL A 65 -11.00 -8.93 10.45
CA VAL A 65 -11.71 -7.63 10.39
C VAL A 65 -12.75 -7.62 9.27
N GLY A 66 -14.01 -7.37 9.66
CA GLY A 66 -15.14 -7.20 8.75
C GLY A 66 -14.87 -6.11 7.71
N ALA A 67 -15.17 -6.45 6.45
CA ALA A 67 -14.98 -5.58 5.30
C ALA A 67 -15.66 -4.22 5.50
N ALA A 68 -14.87 -3.18 5.82
CA ALA A 68 -15.28 -1.82 5.55
C ALA A 68 -15.17 -1.63 4.03
N ALA A 69 -16.29 -1.87 3.35
CA ALA A 69 -16.45 -1.66 1.93
C ALA A 69 -15.95 -0.26 1.53
N SER A 70 -15.08 -0.23 0.53
CA SER A 70 -14.77 0.98 -0.23
C SER A 70 -16.08 1.59 -0.71
N ALA A 71 -16.43 2.77 -0.19
CA ALA A 71 -17.44 3.62 -0.78
C ALA A 71 -16.83 4.30 -2.01
N ASP A 72 -16.84 3.60 -3.14
CA ASP A 72 -16.74 4.22 -4.46
C ASP A 72 -18.17 4.34 -5.00
N GLY A 73 -18.70 5.57 -5.02
CA GLY A 73 -20.07 5.82 -5.46
C GLY A 73 -20.47 7.29 -5.35
N GLY A 74 -20.14 8.08 -6.38
CA GLY A 74 -20.81 9.36 -6.63
C GLY A 74 -19.90 10.45 -7.19
N THR A 75 -19.59 10.39 -8.49
CA THR A 75 -19.38 11.61 -9.27
C THR A 75 -20.66 12.45 -9.30
N ASP A 76 -20.48 13.76 -9.51
CA ASP A 76 -21.48 14.74 -9.99
C ASP A 76 -22.12 15.65 -8.92
N ASP A 77 -21.59 16.86 -8.79
CA ASP A 77 -22.21 18.09 -9.34
C ASP A 77 -21.61 19.30 -8.57
N GLY A 78 -20.78 20.08 -9.24
CA GLY A 78 -20.36 21.38 -8.69
C GLY A 78 -21.55 22.31 -8.79
N PRO A 79 -22.02 22.96 -7.69
CA PRO A 79 -23.15 23.85 -7.81
C PRO A 79 -22.76 25.05 -8.68
N ASP A 80 -23.38 25.09 -9.85
CA ASP A 80 -23.52 26.23 -10.76
C ASP A 80 -23.91 27.48 -9.95
N ALA A 81 -23.20 28.58 -10.19
CA ALA A 81 -23.34 29.83 -9.45
C ALA A 81 -24.70 30.52 -9.73
N PRO A 82 -25.27 31.27 -8.77
CA PRO A 82 -26.21 32.33 -9.10
C PRO A 82 -25.67 33.73 -8.76
N PHE A 83 -25.55 34.53 -9.82
CA PHE A 83 -25.59 36.00 -10.00
C PHE A 83 -25.03 36.95 -8.91
#